data_AF-A0AAV7FBW3-F1
#
_entry.id   AF-A0AAV7FBW3-F1
#
_cell.length_a   1.000
_cell.length_b   1.000
_cell.length_c   1.000
_cell.angle_alpha   90.00
_cell.angle_beta   90.00
_cell.angle_gamma   90.00
#
_symmetry.space_group_name_H-M   'P 1'
#
loop_
_entity.id
_entity.type
_entity.pdbx_description
1 polymer ?
#
loop_
_entity_poly.entity_id
_entity_poly.type
_entity_poly.pdbx_seq_one_letter_code
_entity_poly.pdbx_strand_id
1 'polypeptide(L)'
;MGKPHAVVVPFPAQGHVLPLMELSRRLVDRGIRVTVVCSEFDRARMIAALRNKTRGHDDDQGMMIHEIFIATVPDGLEAEEEYDRGEVGSLCRPNLLSGDHQVSESSSFVYPEAFLARLGTGGKIVSWAPQQKVLAHPAIGCFVSHCGWNSTTEGLSNGVPFLCWPYFGDQILNKKYVCEVWRIGVELEADEDGIITCEVIQKKVQDLLRDEGLKRL
;
A
#
# COMPACT_ATOMS: atom_id res chain seq x y z
N MET A 1 -36.99 11.56 -7.57
CA MET A 1 -36.09 10.39 -7.60
C MET A 1 -35.15 10.49 -6.40
N GLY A 2 -34.92 9.41 -5.66
CA GLY A 2 -34.07 9.44 -4.46
C GLY A 2 -32.61 9.75 -4.81
N LYS A 3 -31.84 10.29 -3.85
CA LYS A 3 -30.39 10.47 -4.03
C LYS A 3 -29.72 9.11 -4.29
N PRO A 4 -28.88 8.96 -5.33
CA PRO A 4 -28.11 7.74 -5.56
C PRO A 4 -27.27 7.40 -4.33
N HIS A 5 -27.12 6.11 -4.03
CA HIS A 5 -26.47 5.63 -2.81
C HIS A 5 -25.40 4.59 -3.16
N ALA A 6 -24.17 4.84 -2.71
CA ALA A 6 -23.06 3.90 -2.82
C ALA A 6 -22.76 3.29 -1.45
N VAL A 7 -22.55 1.96 -1.43
CA VAL A 7 -21.99 1.24 -0.29
C VAL A 7 -20.52 0.96 -0.60
N VAL A 8 -19.63 1.32 0.33
CA VAL A 8 -18.19 1.24 0.19
C VAL A 8 -17.64 0.34 1.28
N VAL A 9 -16.97 -0.75 0.92
CA VAL A 9 -16.40 -1.71 1.87
C VAL A 9 -14.88 -1.68 1.70
N PRO A 10 -14.15 -0.91 2.53
CA PRO A 10 -12.70 -0.87 2.46
C PRO A 10 -12.12 -2.22 2.89
N PHE A 11 -11.02 -2.62 2.25
CA PHE A 11 -10.24 -3.76 2.71
C PHE A 11 -9.46 -3.37 3.98
N PRO A 12 -9.46 -4.19 5.05
CA PRO A 12 -8.85 -3.91 6.37
C PRO A 12 -7.30 -3.92 6.36
N ALA A 13 -6.67 -3.39 5.31
CA ALA A 13 -5.21 -3.33 5.20
C ALA A 13 -4.69 -1.89 5.08
N GLN A 14 -3.48 -1.71 5.59
CA GLN A 14 -2.80 -0.41 5.59
C GLN A 14 -2.65 0.11 4.15
N GLY A 15 -3.35 1.19 3.85
CA GLY A 15 -3.32 1.87 2.55
C GLY A 15 -4.56 1.70 1.66
N HIS A 16 -5.58 0.96 2.10
CA HIS A 16 -6.85 0.86 1.38
C HIS A 16 -7.91 1.79 1.97
N VAL A 17 -7.95 1.90 3.31
CA VAL A 17 -8.96 2.70 4.00
C VAL A 17 -8.92 4.17 3.59
N LEU A 18 -7.75 4.82 3.60
CA LEU A 18 -7.66 6.26 3.33
C LEU A 18 -8.02 6.63 1.87
N PRO A 19 -7.54 5.92 0.83
CA PRO A 19 -7.97 6.19 -0.54
C PRO A 19 -9.47 5.98 -0.77
N LEU A 20 -10.06 4.92 -0.20
CA LEU A 20 -11.50 4.69 -0.28
C LEU A 20 -12.29 5.77 0.47
N MET A 21 -11.78 6.29 1.58
CA MET A 21 -12.39 7.43 2.27
C MET A 21 -12.34 8.73 1.47
N GLU A 22 -11.24 9.03 0.79
CA GLU A 22 -11.16 10.20 -0.10
C GLU A 22 -12.08 10.03 -1.32
N LEU A 23 -12.17 8.84 -1.90
CA LEU A 23 -13.15 8.54 -2.94
C LEU A 23 -14.59 8.77 -2.44
N SER A 24 -14.93 8.25 -1.26
CA SER A 24 -16.24 8.45 -0.62
C SER A 24 -16.57 9.93 -0.47
N ARG A 25 -15.60 10.75 -0.06
CA ARG A 25 -15.76 12.20 0.05
C ARG A 25 -16.09 12.84 -1.31
N ARG A 26 -15.40 12.44 -2.37
CA ARG A 26 -15.63 12.94 -3.75
C ARG A 26 -16.99 12.54 -4.32
N LEU A 27 -17.56 11.42 -3.87
CA LEU A 27 -18.91 10.97 -4.23
C LEU A 27 -19.98 11.80 -3.49
N VAL A 28 -19.77 12.05 -2.20
CA VAL A 28 -20.61 12.96 -1.40
C VAL A 28 -20.64 14.36 -2.02
N ASP A 29 -19.49 14.92 -2.40
CA ASP A 29 -19.39 16.22 -3.09
C ASP A 29 -20.23 16.29 -4.39
N ARG A 30 -20.55 15.13 -4.98
CA ARG A 30 -21.37 14.99 -6.21
C ARG A 30 -22.85 14.65 -5.91
N GLY A 31 -23.27 14.76 -4.65
CA GLY A 31 -24.64 14.51 -4.21
C GLY A 31 -25.01 13.02 -4.08
N ILE A 32 -24.03 12.12 -4.13
CA ILE A 32 -24.23 10.68 -3.91
C ILE A 32 -24.16 10.42 -2.40
N ARG A 33 -25.18 9.81 -1.82
CA ARG A 33 -25.09 9.30 -0.44
C ARG A 33 -24.05 8.19 -0.40
N VAL A 34 -23.20 8.17 0.62
CA VAL A 34 -22.23 7.10 0.81
C VAL A 34 -22.39 6.47 2.17
N THR A 35 -22.42 5.13 2.20
CA THR A 35 -22.27 4.34 3.42
C THR A 35 -20.98 3.53 3.32
N VAL A 36 -20.06 3.75 4.24
CA VAL A 36 -18.88 2.92 4.42
C VAL A 36 -19.23 1.82 5.41
N VAL A 37 -19.00 0.56 5.05
CA VAL A 37 -19.18 -0.58 5.94
C VAL A 37 -17.81 -1.14 6.26
N CYS A 38 -17.41 -1.10 7.52
CA CYS A 38 -16.13 -1.64 7.99
C CYS A 38 -16.34 -2.46 9.26
N SER A 39 -15.32 -3.20 9.69
CA SER A 39 -15.41 -3.90 10.96
C SER A 39 -15.28 -2.95 12.16
N GLU A 40 -15.61 -3.41 13.36
CA GLU A 40 -15.41 -2.64 14.60
C GLU A 40 -13.93 -2.30 14.84
N PHE A 41 -13.01 -3.22 14.51
CA PHE A 41 -11.57 -3.00 14.53
C PHE A 41 -11.14 -1.88 13.57
N ASP A 42 -11.59 -1.93 12.32
CA ASP A 42 -11.26 -0.90 11.31
C ASP A 42 -11.84 0.47 11.66
N ARG A 43 -13.00 0.50 12.29
CA ARG A 43 -13.67 1.73 12.74
C ARG A 43 -12.77 2.52 13.69
N ALA A 44 -12.19 1.86 14.70
CA ALA A 44 -11.28 2.50 15.66
C ALA A 44 -10.06 3.11 14.95
N ARG A 45 -9.49 2.40 13.97
CA ARG A 45 -8.35 2.89 13.18
C ARG A 45 -8.73 4.07 12.28
N MET A 46 -9.91 4.02 11.68
CA MET A 46 -10.45 5.10 10.85
C MET A 46 -10.72 6.35 11.70
N ILE A 47 -11.23 6.19 12.92
CA ILE A 47 -11.40 7.28 13.90
C ILE A 47 -10.06 7.92 14.24
N ALA A 48 -9.03 7.12 14.54
CA ALA A 48 -7.70 7.62 14.88
C ALA A 48 -7.05 8.40 13.71
N ALA A 49 -7.19 7.90 12.48
CA ALA A 49 -6.61 8.54 11.29
C ALA A 49 -7.33 9.84 10.86
N LEU A 50 -8.64 9.93 11.11
CA LEU A 50 -9.46 11.08 10.70
C LEU A 50 -9.68 12.11 11.82
N ARG A 51 -9.25 11.80 13.05
CA ARG A 51 -9.41 12.60 14.28
C ARG A 51 -8.89 14.04 14.18
N ASN A 52 -7.84 14.26 13.38
CA ASN A 52 -7.21 15.58 13.24
C ASN A 52 -7.90 16.51 12.23
N LYS A 53 -9.02 16.10 11.58
CA LYS A 53 -9.63 16.91 10.52
C LYS A 53 -11.04 17.48 10.75
N THR A 54 -11.96 16.92 11.57
CA THR A 54 -13.17 17.67 12.07
C THR A 54 -14.15 16.87 12.96
N ARG A 55 -15.03 17.64 13.61
CA ARG A 55 -16.31 17.30 14.28
C ARG A 55 -17.11 16.15 13.62
N GLY A 56 -17.29 15.06 14.35
CA GLY A 56 -18.25 13.98 14.04
C GLY A 56 -19.15 13.70 15.26
N HIS A 57 -20.33 13.17 15.00
CA HIS A 57 -21.24 12.61 16.01
C HIS A 57 -21.14 11.08 15.94
N ASP A 58 -20.96 10.47 17.11
CA ASP A 58 -20.75 9.03 17.32
C ASP A 58 -21.90 8.53 18.18
N ASP A 59 -22.72 7.61 17.65
CA ASP A 59 -23.83 6.97 18.35
C ASP A 59 -23.87 5.45 18.09
N ASP A 60 -24.78 4.76 18.79
CA ASP A 60 -24.95 3.31 18.71
C ASP A 60 -25.37 2.79 17.32
N GLN A 61 -25.80 3.67 16.40
CA GLN A 61 -26.21 3.28 15.04
C GLN A 61 -25.11 3.45 13.99
N GLY A 62 -24.06 4.21 14.28
CA GLY A 62 -22.94 4.41 13.37
C GLY A 62 -22.25 5.76 13.58
N MET A 63 -21.31 6.08 12.70
CA MET A 63 -20.57 7.34 12.77
C MET A 63 -20.79 8.16 11.50
N MET A 64 -20.97 9.48 11.65
CA MET A 64 -21.02 10.40 10.51
C MET A 64 -19.72 11.20 10.42
N ILE A 65 -19.01 11.06 9.30
CA ILE A 65 -17.81 11.86 8.96
C ILE A 65 -18.03 12.55 7.62
N HIS A 66 -18.05 13.89 7.59
CA HIS A 66 -18.20 14.66 6.33
C HIS A 66 -19.37 14.15 5.45
N GLU A 67 -20.54 13.92 6.04
CA GLU A 67 -21.74 13.38 5.37
C GLU A 67 -21.61 11.94 4.82
N ILE A 68 -20.53 11.24 5.15
CA ILE A 68 -20.35 9.80 4.94
C ILE A 68 -20.86 9.07 6.18
N PHE A 69 -21.79 8.15 6.00
CA PHE A 69 -22.26 7.26 7.08
C PHE A 69 -21.33 6.06 7.19
N ILE A 70 -20.85 5.75 8.38
CA ILE A 70 -20.01 4.60 8.66
C ILE A 70 -20.82 3.63 9.51
N ALA A 71 -21.13 2.48 8.93
CA ALA A 71 -21.75 1.36 9.61
C ALA A 71 -20.67 0.35 9.99
N THR A 72 -20.79 -0.22 11.18
CA THR A 72 -19.93 -1.31 11.62
C THR A 72 -20.61 -2.65 11.55
N VAL A 73 -19.82 -3.67 11.25
CA VAL A 73 -20.20 -5.07 11.41
C VAL A 73 -19.28 -5.70 12.46
N PRO A 74 -19.83 -6.45 13.44
CA PRO A 74 -19.01 -7.23 14.36
C PRO A 74 -18.18 -8.23 13.55
N ASP A 75 -16.86 -8.19 13.71
CA ASP A 75 -15.93 -9.15 13.11
C ASP A 75 -15.67 -10.35 14.02
N GLY A 76 -16.19 -10.34 15.25
CA GLY A 76 -15.98 -11.39 16.25
C GLY A 76 -14.57 -11.40 16.81
N LEU A 77 -13.80 -10.32 16.60
CA LEU A 77 -12.47 -10.12 17.15
C LEU A 77 -12.61 -9.29 18.43
N GLU A 78 -12.06 -9.76 19.55
CA GLU A 78 -12.13 -9.01 20.81
C GLU A 78 -11.33 -7.70 20.69
N ALA A 79 -11.96 -6.60 21.09
CA ALA A 79 -11.32 -5.30 21.18
C ALA A 79 -10.42 -5.25 22.41
N GLU A 80 -9.22 -5.84 22.34
CA GLU A 80 -8.04 -5.55 23.18
C GLU A 80 -6.94 -6.61 22.98
N GLU A 81 -6.49 -6.80 21.74
CA GLU A 81 -5.07 -7.07 21.53
C GLU A 81 -4.61 -6.08 20.48
N GLU A 82 -3.67 -5.22 20.87
CA GLU A 82 -2.95 -4.31 19.98
C GLU A 82 -2.31 -5.17 18.90
N TYR A 83 -3.04 -5.40 17.80
CA TYR A 83 -2.55 -6.13 16.64
C TYR A 83 -1.34 -5.35 16.14
N ASP A 84 -0.17 -5.82 16.56
CA ASP A 84 1.09 -5.20 16.24
C ASP A 84 1.16 -5.08 14.72
N ARG A 85 1.78 -4.01 14.21
CA ARG A 85 1.93 -3.78 12.78
C ARG A 85 2.66 -4.95 12.06
N GLY A 86 3.25 -5.88 12.82
CA GLY A 86 3.79 -7.15 12.35
C GLY A 86 2.84 -8.36 12.32
N GLU A 87 1.68 -8.33 12.98
CA GLU A 87 0.83 -9.52 13.17
C GLU A 87 -0.26 -9.76 12.12
N VAL A 88 -0.52 -8.84 11.18
CA VAL A 88 -1.22 -9.26 9.94
C VAL A 88 -0.38 -10.29 9.17
N GLY A 89 0.93 -10.32 9.44
CA GLY A 89 1.82 -11.43 9.05
C GLY A 89 1.63 -12.72 9.85
N SER A 90 0.98 -12.72 11.02
CA SER A 90 0.75 -13.90 11.86
C SER A 90 -0.51 -14.69 11.43
N LEU A 91 -1.57 -14.01 10.98
CA LEU A 91 -2.73 -14.69 10.35
C LEU A 91 -2.37 -15.32 8.99
N CYS A 92 -1.31 -14.82 8.35
CA CYS A 92 -0.67 -15.37 7.17
C CYS A 92 0.74 -15.90 7.47
N ARG A 93 0.96 -16.52 8.64
CA ARG A 93 2.14 -17.39 8.83
C ARG A 93 1.86 -18.74 8.18
N PRO A 94 2.54 -19.12 7.09
CA PRO A 94 2.69 -20.53 6.76
C PRO A 94 3.65 -21.12 7.80
N ASN A 95 3.16 -21.37 9.01
CA ASN A 95 3.86 -22.22 9.99
C ASN A 95 3.71 -23.68 9.59
N LEU A 96 4.30 -23.98 8.45
CA LEU A 96 5.00 -25.21 8.12
C LEU A 96 5.97 -24.72 7.03
N LEU A 97 7.05 -24.05 7.39
CA LEU A 97 8.35 -24.69 7.57
C LEU A 97 9.34 -23.68 8.22
N SER A 98 10.00 -24.15 9.27
CA SER A 98 11.26 -23.68 9.87
C SER A 98 11.35 -22.28 10.52
N GLY A 99 11.38 -22.29 11.86
CA GLY A 99 12.32 -21.50 12.65
C GLY A 99 11.75 -20.24 13.29
N ASP A 100 11.41 -20.33 14.57
CA ASP A 100 11.08 -19.20 15.43
C ASP A 100 12.21 -18.16 15.49
N HIS A 101 12.04 -17.04 14.79
CA HIS A 101 12.73 -15.80 15.12
C HIS A 101 11.70 -14.67 15.15
N GLN A 102 11.33 -14.27 16.37
CA GLN A 102 10.71 -12.97 16.64
C GLN A 102 11.67 -11.89 16.14
N VAL A 103 11.25 -11.09 15.15
CA VAL A 103 12.01 -9.91 14.71
C VAL A 103 11.66 -8.78 15.68
N SER A 104 12.52 -8.56 16.66
CA SER A 104 12.49 -7.34 17.47
C SER A 104 12.84 -6.14 16.59
N GLU A 105 12.19 -5.00 16.85
CA GLU A 105 12.59 -3.68 16.35
C GLU A 105 13.99 -3.33 16.89
N SER A 106 15.05 -3.84 16.25
CA SER A 106 16.43 -3.34 16.26
C SER A 106 17.44 -4.29 15.60
N SER A 107 17.03 -5.22 14.74
CA SER A 107 18.03 -5.91 13.91
C SER A 107 18.58 -4.89 12.90
N SER A 108 19.75 -4.34 13.21
CA SER A 108 20.52 -3.59 12.22
C SER A 108 20.77 -4.57 11.07
N PHE A 109 20.07 -4.40 9.94
CA PHE A 109 20.40 -5.14 8.73
C PHE A 109 21.85 -4.83 8.38
N VAL A 110 22.74 -5.80 8.62
CA VAL A 110 24.16 -5.65 8.33
C VAL A 110 24.36 -5.96 6.86
N TYR A 111 24.51 -4.92 6.06
CA TYR A 111 24.88 -5.08 4.66
C TYR A 111 26.35 -5.50 4.56
N PRO A 112 26.71 -6.39 3.60
CA PRO A 112 28.11 -6.77 3.40
C PRO A 112 29.00 -5.54 3.17
N GLU A 113 30.17 -5.46 3.79
CA GLU A 113 31.08 -4.31 3.63
C GLU A 113 31.44 -4.06 2.17
N ALA A 114 31.67 -5.13 1.39
CA ALA A 114 31.92 -5.06 -0.04
C ALA A 114 30.74 -4.43 -0.82
N PHE A 115 29.50 -4.60 -0.35
CA PHE A 115 28.34 -3.93 -0.95
C PHE A 115 28.35 -2.44 -0.63
N LEU A 116 28.58 -2.06 0.63
CA LEU A 116 28.66 -0.66 1.05
C LEU A 116 29.80 0.08 0.32
N ALA A 117 30.96 -0.56 0.16
CA ALA A 117 32.09 -0.02 -0.58
C ALA A 117 31.76 0.25 -2.07
N ARG A 118 30.93 -0.60 -2.69
CA ARG A 118 30.49 -0.44 -4.09
C ARG A 118 29.46 0.68 -4.29
N LEU A 119 28.67 1.03 -3.28
CA LEU A 119 27.71 2.12 -3.37
C LEU A 119 28.40 3.47 -3.60
N GLY A 120 29.61 3.64 -3.03
CA GLY A 120 30.40 4.87 -3.17
C GLY A 120 29.58 6.12 -2.83
N THR A 121 29.60 7.11 -3.72
CA THR A 121 28.77 8.33 -3.63
C THR A 121 27.43 8.21 -4.38
N GLY A 122 27.19 7.09 -5.08
CA GLY A 122 26.05 6.91 -5.98
C GLY A 122 24.82 6.27 -5.34
N GLY A 123 24.89 5.83 -4.08
CA GLY A 123 23.77 5.19 -3.39
C GLY A 123 23.76 5.48 -1.89
N LYS A 124 22.56 5.51 -1.30
CA LYS A 124 22.37 5.70 0.13
C LYS A 124 21.30 4.75 0.65
N ILE A 125 21.63 4.01 1.69
CA ILE A 125 20.68 3.17 2.43
C ILE A 125 20.20 3.96 3.63
N VAL A 126 18.89 4.04 3.81
CA VAL A 126 18.25 4.68 4.96
C VAL A 126 17.11 3.78 5.45
N SER A 127 16.83 3.82 6.74
CA SER A 127 15.68 3.11 7.33
C SER A 127 14.35 3.71 6.86
N TRP A 128 14.34 4.98 6.49
CA TRP A 128 13.16 5.69 6.01
C TRP A 128 13.53 6.82 5.06
N ALA A 129 12.69 7.03 4.05
CA ALA A 129 12.78 8.15 3.12
C ALA A 129 11.40 8.80 2.94
N PRO A 130 11.32 10.12 2.70
CA PRO A 130 10.06 10.80 2.43
C PRO A 130 9.55 10.44 1.02
N GLN A 131 8.97 9.24 0.86
CA GLN A 131 8.63 8.61 -0.43
C GLN A 131 7.94 9.56 -1.40
N GLN A 132 6.91 10.29 -0.97
CA GLN A 132 6.21 11.27 -1.82
C GLN A 132 7.14 12.34 -2.41
N LYS A 133 8.09 12.87 -1.62
CA LYS A 133 9.07 13.85 -2.09
C LYS A 133 10.11 13.23 -3.03
N VAL A 134 10.48 11.98 -2.76
CA VAL A 134 11.38 11.22 -3.63
C VAL A 134 10.72 11.01 -4.99
N LEU A 135 9.50 10.46 -5.02
CA LEU A 135 8.76 10.18 -6.26
C LEU A 135 8.40 11.44 -7.05
N ALA A 136 8.22 12.58 -6.40
CA ALA A 136 8.01 13.87 -7.07
C ALA A 136 9.29 14.47 -7.69
N HIS A 137 10.47 13.89 -7.43
CA HIS A 137 11.72 14.45 -7.92
C HIS A 137 11.98 14.04 -9.39
N PRO A 138 12.31 14.98 -10.29
CA PRO A 138 12.44 14.71 -11.73
C PRO A 138 13.59 13.76 -12.09
N ALA A 139 14.53 13.52 -11.17
CA ALA A 139 15.61 12.56 -11.37
C ALA A 139 15.20 11.09 -11.15
N ILE A 140 13.98 10.82 -10.67
CA ILE A 140 13.51 9.45 -10.50
C ILE A 140 13.10 8.88 -11.86
N GLY A 141 13.84 7.85 -12.29
CA GLY A 141 13.57 7.15 -13.55
C GLY A 141 12.59 5.98 -13.43
N CYS A 142 12.49 5.34 -12.27
CA CYS A 142 11.57 4.24 -12.01
C CYS A 142 11.38 4.00 -10.51
N PHE A 143 10.28 3.33 -10.15
CA PHE A 143 9.96 2.96 -8.78
C PHE A 143 9.86 1.44 -8.61
N VAL A 144 10.82 0.86 -7.89
CA VAL A 144 10.75 -0.55 -7.47
C VAL A 144 9.84 -0.65 -6.25
N SER A 145 8.75 -1.40 -6.36
CA SER A 145 7.69 -1.40 -5.34
C SER A 145 7.04 -2.77 -5.18
N HIS A 146 6.66 -3.09 -3.95
CA HIS A 146 5.83 -4.24 -3.62
C HIS A 146 4.35 -4.07 -4.01
N CYS A 147 3.99 -2.97 -4.69
CA CYS A 147 2.63 -2.73 -5.19
C CYS A 147 1.55 -2.58 -4.10
N GLY A 148 1.92 -2.17 -2.88
CA GLY A 148 0.94 -1.72 -1.89
C GLY A 148 0.18 -0.49 -2.39
N TRP A 149 -1.12 -0.42 -2.14
CA TRP A 149 -2.00 0.56 -2.80
C TRP A 149 -1.58 2.03 -2.60
N ASN A 150 -1.16 2.42 -1.39
CA ASN A 150 -0.63 3.77 -1.14
C ASN A 150 0.54 4.11 -2.08
N SER A 151 1.58 3.27 -2.10
CA SER A 151 2.76 3.48 -2.94
C SER A 151 2.40 3.46 -4.42
N THR A 152 1.46 2.61 -4.82
CA THR A 152 0.92 2.59 -6.19
C THR A 152 0.25 3.92 -6.55
N THR A 153 -0.59 4.47 -5.67
CA THR A 153 -1.24 5.78 -5.92
C THR A 153 -0.24 6.94 -5.95
N GLU A 154 0.81 6.91 -5.12
CA GLU A 154 1.84 7.94 -5.11
C GLU A 154 2.72 7.91 -6.37
N GLY A 155 3.15 6.72 -6.81
CA GLY A 155 3.94 6.61 -8.05
C GLY A 155 3.11 6.98 -9.28
N LEU A 156 1.84 6.55 -9.34
CA LEU A 156 0.91 6.93 -10.40
C LEU A 156 0.71 8.46 -10.45
N SER A 157 0.50 9.10 -9.31
CA SER A 157 0.28 10.56 -9.23
C SER A 157 1.49 11.38 -9.67
N ASN A 158 2.69 10.80 -9.65
CA ASN A 158 3.93 11.44 -10.11
C ASN A 158 4.39 10.95 -11.49
N GLY A 159 3.60 10.12 -12.18
CA GLY A 159 3.94 9.59 -13.50
C GLY A 159 5.19 8.69 -13.51
N VAL A 160 5.52 8.07 -12.38
CA VAL A 160 6.73 7.25 -12.25
C VAL A 160 6.44 5.81 -12.69
N PRO A 161 7.19 5.24 -13.64
CA PRO A 161 6.99 3.87 -14.07
C PRO A 161 7.43 2.87 -12.99
N PHE A 162 6.74 1.74 -12.93
CA PHE A 162 6.91 0.75 -11.86
C PHE A 162 7.76 -0.45 -12.28
N LEU A 163 8.60 -0.91 -11.34
CA LEU A 163 9.15 -2.25 -11.34
C LEU A 163 8.51 -3.02 -10.18
N CYS A 164 7.58 -3.91 -10.50
CA CYS A 164 6.68 -4.54 -9.55
C CYS A 164 7.29 -5.81 -8.95
N TRP A 165 7.38 -5.85 -7.62
CA TRP A 165 7.88 -7.00 -6.84
C TRP A 165 6.94 -7.30 -5.66
N PRO A 166 5.73 -7.81 -5.93
CA PRO A 166 4.74 -8.05 -4.86
C PRO A 166 5.21 -9.15 -3.91
N TYR A 167 4.79 -9.07 -2.64
CA TYR A 167 5.13 -10.04 -1.61
C TYR A 167 3.92 -10.86 -1.16
N PHE A 168 2.77 -10.22 -0.89
CA PHE A 168 1.58 -10.94 -0.40
C PHE A 168 0.27 -10.17 -0.63
N GLY A 169 -0.85 -10.86 -0.45
CA GLY A 169 -2.18 -10.26 -0.38
C GLY A 169 -2.61 -9.57 -1.68
N ASP A 170 -3.20 -8.39 -1.53
CA ASP A 170 -3.75 -7.58 -2.62
C ASP A 170 -2.67 -7.02 -3.56
N GLN A 171 -1.40 -7.00 -3.14
CA GLN A 171 -0.26 -6.58 -3.94
C GLN A 171 -0.16 -7.35 -5.26
N ILE A 172 -0.50 -8.64 -5.26
CA ILE A 172 -0.51 -9.50 -6.45
C ILE A 172 -1.53 -8.99 -7.48
N LEU A 173 -2.68 -8.52 -7.02
CA LEU A 173 -3.73 -7.95 -7.87
C LEU A 173 -3.37 -6.53 -8.32
N ASN A 174 -2.87 -5.68 -7.41
CA ASN A 174 -2.41 -4.33 -7.74
C ASN A 174 -1.32 -4.38 -8.82
N LYS A 175 -0.39 -5.33 -8.71
CA LYS A 175 0.61 -5.60 -9.74
C LYS A 175 -0.01 -5.88 -11.10
N LYS A 176 -1.07 -6.71 -11.19
CA LYS A 176 -1.77 -6.97 -12.46
C LYS A 176 -2.37 -5.68 -13.05
N TYR A 177 -2.96 -4.81 -12.22
CA TYR A 177 -3.44 -3.52 -12.70
C TYR A 177 -2.31 -2.66 -13.27
N VAL A 178 -1.19 -2.55 -12.56
CA VAL A 178 -0.02 -1.75 -12.97
C VAL A 178 0.60 -2.27 -14.27
N CYS A 179 0.82 -3.59 -14.37
CA CYS A 179 1.52 -4.19 -15.49
C CYS A 179 0.62 -4.45 -16.71
N GLU A 180 -0.59 -4.99 -16.50
CA GLU A 180 -1.41 -5.52 -17.59
C GLU A 180 -2.49 -4.53 -18.05
N VAL A 181 -3.11 -3.82 -17.11
CA VAL A 181 -4.26 -2.94 -17.38
C VAL A 181 -3.80 -1.53 -17.73
N TRP A 182 -3.07 -0.88 -16.83
CA TRP A 182 -2.58 0.49 -17.03
C TRP A 182 -1.32 0.51 -17.88
N ARG A 183 -0.56 -0.59 -17.89
CA ARG A 183 0.68 -0.75 -18.67
C ARG A 183 1.67 0.36 -18.36
N ILE A 184 1.89 0.60 -17.06
CA ILE A 184 2.78 1.64 -16.55
C ILE A 184 3.96 1.04 -15.76
N GLY A 185 4.14 -0.27 -15.85
CA GLY A 185 5.19 -0.97 -15.15
C GLY A 185 5.39 -2.38 -15.65
N VAL A 186 6.44 -3.01 -15.14
CA VAL A 186 6.84 -4.38 -15.49
C VAL A 186 7.03 -5.21 -14.24
N GLU A 187 6.67 -6.49 -14.31
CA GLU A 187 6.85 -7.45 -13.21
C GLU A 187 8.28 -7.98 -13.17
N LEU A 188 8.80 -8.13 -11.94
CA LEU A 188 9.95 -8.98 -11.65
C LEU A 188 9.45 -10.42 -11.45
N GLU A 189 9.69 -11.22 -12.48
CA GLU A 189 9.30 -12.63 -12.52
C GLU A 189 10.40 -13.47 -11.88
N ALA A 190 10.03 -14.28 -10.90
CA ALA A 190 10.91 -15.28 -10.33
C ALA A 190 11.05 -16.48 -11.27
N ASP A 191 12.18 -17.18 -11.17
CA ASP A 191 12.36 -18.48 -11.82
C ASP A 191 11.56 -19.58 -11.13
N GLU A 192 11.75 -20.83 -11.58
CA GLU A 192 11.05 -22.01 -11.05
C GLU A 192 11.34 -22.25 -9.56
N ASP A 193 12.48 -21.76 -9.05
CA ASP A 193 12.89 -21.86 -7.65
C ASP A 193 12.36 -20.68 -6.81
N GLY A 194 11.60 -19.76 -7.41
CA GLY A 194 11.11 -18.56 -6.74
C GLY A 194 12.18 -17.48 -6.55
N ILE A 195 13.30 -17.56 -7.26
CA ILE A 195 14.42 -16.62 -7.17
C ILE A 195 14.35 -15.59 -8.30
N ILE A 196 14.58 -14.32 -7.96
CA ILE A 196 14.77 -13.24 -8.92
C ILE A 196 16.26 -12.90 -8.93
N THR A 197 16.95 -13.24 -10.02
CA THR A 197 18.40 -13.02 -10.11
C THR A 197 18.74 -11.54 -10.36
N CYS A 198 19.97 -11.14 -10.04
CA CYS A 198 20.41 -9.76 -10.25
C CYS A 198 20.45 -9.39 -11.74
N GLU A 199 20.69 -10.34 -12.63
CA GLU A 199 20.65 -10.15 -14.09
C GLU A 199 19.23 -9.80 -14.56
N VAL A 200 18.21 -10.46 -14.02
CA VAL A 200 16.80 -10.16 -14.32
C VAL A 200 16.44 -8.74 -13.86
N ILE A 201 16.83 -8.38 -12.63
CA ILE A 201 16.61 -7.03 -12.09
C ILE A 201 17.30 -5.99 -12.95
N GLN A 202 18.59 -6.18 -13.25
CA GLN A 202 19.37 -5.25 -14.05
C GLN A 202 18.75 -5.06 -15.44
N LYS A 203 18.38 -6.15 -16.11
CA LYS A 203 17.76 -6.11 -17.43
C LYS A 203 16.43 -5.34 -17.39
N LYS A 204 15.54 -5.67 -16.46
CA LYS A 204 14.22 -5.02 -16.35
C LYS A 204 14.34 -3.52 -16.01
N VAL A 205 15.30 -3.14 -15.15
CA VAL A 205 15.60 -1.72 -14.89
C VAL A 205 16.09 -1.01 -16.16
N GLN A 206 17.02 -1.62 -16.91
CA GLN A 206 17.54 -1.02 -18.14
C GLN A 206 16.47 -0.88 -19.22
N ASP A 207 15.63 -1.90 -19.39
CA ASP A 207 14.53 -1.90 -20.36
C ASP A 207 13.51 -0.80 -19.99
N LEU A 208 13.12 -0.73 -18.71
CA LEU A 208 12.18 0.27 -18.21
C LEU A 208 12.71 1.71 -18.39
N LEU A 209 14.00 1.93 -18.14
CA LEU A 209 14.63 3.25 -18.32
C LEU A 209 14.86 3.63 -19.79
N ARG A 210 14.76 2.69 -20.73
CA ARG A 210 14.88 2.94 -22.17
C ARG A 210 13.52 3.09 -22.86
N ASP A 211 12.46 2.58 -22.24
CA ASP A 211 11.12 2.64 -22.80
C ASP A 211 10.53 4.06 -22.68
N GLU A 212 10.59 4.80 -23.78
CA GLU A 212 10.00 6.15 -23.90
C GLU A 212 8.46 6.15 -23.87
N GLY A 213 7.81 4.99 -24.07
CA GLY A 213 6.36 4.85 -23.96
C GLY A 213 5.87 4.84 -22.52
N LEU A 214 6.67 4.27 -21.61
CA LEU A 214 6.37 4.19 -20.17
C LEU A 214 6.72 5.47 -19.39
N LYS A 215 7.53 6.36 -19.98
CA LYS A 215 7.91 7.66 -19.39
C LYS A 215 6.92 8.80 -19.67
N ARG A 216 5.88 8.58 -20.49
CA ARG A 216 4.97 9.62 -21.01
C ARG A 216 3.59 9.65 -20.33
N LEU A 217 3.52 9.39 -19.03
CA LEU A 217 2.30 9.64 -18.23
C LEU A 217 2.19 11.11 -17.83
#